data_AF-A0A818CAE1-F1
#
_entry.id   AF-A0A818CAE1-F1
#
_cell.length_a   1.000
_cell.length_b   1.000
_cell.length_c   1.000
_cell.angle_alpha   90.00
_cell.angle_beta   90.00
_cell.angle_gamma   90.00
#
_symmetry.space_group_name_H-M   'P 1'
#
loop_
_entity.id
_entity.type
_entity.pdbx_description
1 polymer ?
#
loop_
_entity_poly.entity_id
_entity_poly.type
_entity_poly.pdbx_seq_one_letter_code
_entity_poly.pdbx_strand_id
1 'polypeptide(L)'
;MLNRFITRSFSPLTHHCDISNFVNRVVVNDPNTQCIIADSSKSLPIIIQTTGVPIHLYTRELESQALKQLVNLAESGIAKGFVAAMADVHVGVGATIGSVFASMTHVSPYAVGADIGCGMIATPIDGLLLNNFQERWKREIQQQIKTAIPTGHDARVKAHKRADRIIRNLGECTHYLENEISDITKKQLGTLGSGNHFIEILHDENEQVWIMLHSGSRRIGKETCDHYHSLAGRQMSQRGLPIVNELKYLDIDSDEGQDYLKDMRWCLNYAEQNRRIMLDELSAIVKSVTEYEADLTLMVNIHHNYCQQENISFNNSQNELVWITRKGATSARKGQFGIIPGSMGTGSFIVEGLGNPLSFYSCSHGAGRIMSRTMAMKNISQQSFEQAMDGIVSDTNAALRDEAPQAYKDLTTVMTNQDSLVKIVHRLKPLINVKGISGSNMRYSKKSRMQR
;
A
#
# COMPACT_ATOMS: atom_id res chain seq x y z
N MET A 1 2.62 29.78 -50.84
CA MET A 1 1.76 28.58 -50.88
C MET A 1 1.80 27.95 -49.51
N LEU A 2 0.72 28.15 -48.74
CA LEU A 2 0.58 27.80 -47.32
C LEU A 2 0.05 26.37 -47.14
N ASN A 3 0.48 25.75 -46.04
CA ASN A 3 -0.21 24.80 -45.16
C ASN A 3 -0.89 23.53 -45.71
N ARG A 4 -0.44 22.37 -45.21
CA ARG A 4 -1.32 21.27 -44.79
C ARG A 4 -0.80 20.62 -43.50
N PHE A 5 -1.33 21.11 -42.38
CA PHE A 5 -1.41 20.36 -41.12
C PHE A 5 -2.54 19.32 -41.25
N ILE A 6 -2.27 18.08 -40.86
CA ILE A 6 -3.29 17.06 -40.61
C ILE A 6 -3.61 17.12 -39.12
N THR A 7 -4.70 17.80 -38.78
CA THR A 7 -5.35 17.72 -37.48
C THR A 7 -6.33 16.55 -37.52
N ARG A 8 -6.05 15.48 -36.77
CA ARG A 8 -7.08 14.48 -36.43
C ARG A 8 -7.84 14.98 -35.22
N SER A 9 -9.07 15.42 -35.45
CA SER A 9 -10.05 15.80 -34.44
C SER A 9 -10.50 14.56 -33.65
N PHE A 10 -10.22 14.51 -32.35
CA PHE A 10 -10.92 13.63 -31.42
C PHE A 10 -12.28 14.24 -31.10
N SER A 11 -13.37 13.51 -31.36
CA SER A 11 -14.71 13.91 -30.91
C SER A 11 -14.89 13.60 -29.42
N PRO A 12 -15.54 14.47 -28.64
CA PRO A 12 -15.84 14.19 -27.24
C PRO A 12 -17.03 13.23 -27.15
N LEU A 13 -16.75 11.93 -27.00
CA LEU A 13 -17.78 10.96 -26.62
C LEU A 13 -17.97 11.02 -25.10
N THR A 14 -18.96 11.80 -24.66
CA THR A 14 -19.56 11.62 -23.34
C THR A 14 -20.41 10.35 -23.36
N HIS A 15 -19.78 9.18 -23.23
CA HIS A 15 -20.50 7.94 -22.99
C HIS A 15 -20.87 7.86 -21.51
N HIS A 16 -22.16 7.97 -21.21
CA HIS A 16 -22.71 7.39 -20.00
C HIS A 16 -22.43 5.88 -20.05
N CYS A 17 -21.50 5.41 -19.23
CA CYS A 17 -21.18 4.00 -19.11
C CYS A 17 -22.42 3.27 -18.55
N ASP A 18 -23.18 2.61 -19.42
CA ASP A 18 -24.32 1.79 -19.03
C ASP A 18 -23.82 0.44 -18.48
N ILE A 19 -23.50 0.44 -17.19
CA ILE A 19 -22.95 -0.70 -16.45
C ILE A 19 -23.87 -1.92 -16.51
N SER A 20 -25.17 -1.73 -16.78
CA SER A 20 -26.19 -2.78 -16.82
C SER A 20 -25.88 -3.88 -17.84
N ASN A 21 -25.33 -3.55 -19.00
CA ASN A 21 -24.99 -4.51 -20.04
C ASN A 21 -23.71 -5.32 -19.74
N PHE A 22 -22.80 -4.80 -18.93
CA PHE A 22 -21.59 -5.51 -18.48
C PHE A 22 -21.90 -6.50 -17.34
N VAL A 23 -22.83 -6.13 -16.46
CA VAL A 23 -23.30 -6.94 -15.31
C VAL A 23 -24.04 -8.20 -15.78
N ASN A 24 -24.83 -8.11 -16.86
CA ASN A 24 -25.68 -9.19 -17.36
C ASN A 24 -24.96 -10.47 -17.83
N ARG A 25 -23.61 -10.47 -17.95
CA ARG A 25 -22.84 -11.68 -18.31
C ARG A 25 -22.06 -12.30 -17.15
N VAL A 26 -21.99 -11.66 -15.98
CA VAL A 26 -21.08 -12.07 -14.89
C VAL A 26 -21.71 -12.04 -13.49
N VAL A 27 -22.85 -11.37 -13.25
CA VAL A 27 -23.22 -10.95 -11.88
C VAL A 27 -24.72 -10.82 -11.62
N VAL A 28 -25.16 -11.26 -10.43
CA VAL A 28 -26.44 -10.87 -9.81
C VAL A 28 -26.22 -9.59 -9.00
N ASN A 29 -26.92 -8.50 -9.33
CA ASN A 29 -26.93 -7.31 -8.48
C ASN A 29 -27.67 -7.64 -7.18
N ASP A 30 -27.00 -7.56 -6.03
CA ASP A 30 -27.69 -7.49 -4.74
C ASP A 30 -28.07 -6.03 -4.45
N PRO A 31 -29.38 -5.66 -4.54
CA PRO A 31 -29.84 -4.30 -4.33
C PRO A 31 -29.58 -3.80 -2.90
N ASN A 32 -29.28 -4.67 -1.94
CA ASN A 32 -29.01 -4.29 -0.56
C ASN A 32 -27.55 -3.89 -0.31
N THR A 33 -26.60 -4.33 -1.15
CA THR A 33 -25.16 -4.20 -0.87
C THR A 33 -24.38 -3.38 -1.91
N GLN A 34 -24.97 -3.04 -3.08
CA GLN A 34 -24.24 -2.39 -4.19
C GLN A 34 -22.94 -3.12 -4.60
N CYS A 35 -22.89 -4.43 -4.31
CA CYS A 35 -21.77 -5.31 -4.61
C CYS A 35 -22.09 -6.20 -5.80
N ILE A 36 -21.01 -6.52 -6.51
CA ILE A 36 -20.99 -7.41 -7.65
C ILE A 36 -20.42 -8.74 -7.18
N ILE A 37 -21.21 -9.82 -7.32
CA ILE A 37 -20.81 -11.19 -6.98
C ILE A 37 -20.66 -12.00 -8.27
N ALA A 38 -19.46 -12.52 -8.50
CA ALA A 38 -19.16 -13.39 -9.63
C ALA A 38 -19.34 -14.88 -9.29
N ASP A 39 -19.71 -15.66 -10.30
CA ASP A 39 -19.89 -17.12 -10.22
C ASP A 39 -18.67 -17.83 -9.58
N SER A 40 -18.91 -18.59 -8.51
CA SER A 40 -17.90 -19.32 -7.74
C SER A 40 -17.21 -20.44 -8.52
N SER A 41 -17.84 -20.96 -9.59
CA SER A 41 -17.30 -22.05 -10.40
C SER A 41 -16.16 -21.62 -11.34
N LYS A 42 -16.01 -20.32 -11.62
CA LYS A 42 -14.96 -19.80 -12.51
C LYS A 42 -13.63 -19.69 -11.78
N SER A 43 -12.54 -20.10 -12.43
CA SER A 43 -11.17 -19.82 -11.98
C SER A 43 -10.85 -18.32 -12.05
N LEU A 44 -10.02 -17.83 -11.13
CA LEU A 44 -9.52 -16.45 -11.18
C LEU A 44 -8.28 -16.37 -12.10
N PRO A 45 -8.05 -15.23 -12.78
CA PRO A 45 -8.88 -14.03 -12.76
C PRO A 45 -10.16 -14.15 -13.59
N ILE A 46 -11.21 -13.45 -13.16
CA ILE A 46 -12.38 -13.17 -14.00
C ILE A 46 -12.00 -12.07 -14.99
N ILE A 47 -12.20 -12.32 -16.28
CA ILE A 47 -11.89 -11.35 -17.34
C ILE A 47 -13.14 -10.52 -17.65
N ILE A 48 -13.06 -9.22 -17.41
CA ILE A 48 -14.09 -8.25 -17.79
C ILE A 48 -13.62 -7.51 -19.03
N GLN A 49 -14.36 -7.63 -20.13
CA GLN A 49 -14.07 -6.87 -21.36
C GLN A 49 -14.54 -5.43 -21.18
N THR A 50 -13.79 -4.47 -21.74
CA THR A 50 -14.15 -3.04 -21.79
C THR A 50 -13.99 -2.53 -23.21
N THR A 51 -14.32 -1.26 -23.48
CA THR A 51 -14.03 -0.66 -24.79
C THR A 51 -12.55 -0.33 -25.01
N GLY A 52 -11.75 -0.29 -23.93
CA GLY A 52 -10.29 -0.13 -23.96
C GLY A 52 -9.57 -1.47 -23.81
N VAL A 53 -8.88 -1.66 -22.67
CA VAL A 53 -8.21 -2.93 -22.35
C VAL A 53 -9.07 -3.81 -21.43
N PRO A 54 -8.94 -5.14 -21.44
CA PRO A 54 -9.63 -6.00 -20.49
C PRO A 54 -9.15 -5.77 -19.04
N ILE A 55 -10.01 -6.10 -18.07
CA ILE A 55 -9.68 -6.13 -16.65
C ILE A 55 -9.56 -7.58 -16.19
N HIS A 56 -8.46 -7.93 -15.52
CA HIS A 56 -8.24 -9.22 -14.86
C HIS A 56 -8.54 -9.08 -13.37
N LEU A 57 -9.71 -9.55 -12.94
CA LEU A 57 -10.20 -9.40 -11.57
C LEU A 57 -9.92 -10.65 -10.73
N TYR A 58 -9.14 -10.50 -9.67
CA TYR A 58 -8.79 -11.56 -8.71
C TYR A 58 -9.66 -11.52 -7.45
N THR A 59 -10.91 -11.08 -7.55
CA THR A 59 -11.89 -11.17 -6.46
C THR A 59 -13.24 -11.56 -7.02
N ARG A 60 -14.03 -12.27 -6.21
CA ARG A 60 -15.43 -12.62 -6.54
C ARG A 60 -16.41 -11.54 -6.09
N GLU A 61 -16.00 -10.70 -5.15
CA GLU A 61 -16.82 -9.61 -4.60
C GLU A 61 -16.15 -8.27 -4.89
N LEU A 62 -16.92 -7.36 -5.51
CA LEU A 62 -16.43 -6.03 -5.89
C LEU A 62 -17.51 -4.96 -5.70
N GLU A 63 -17.14 -3.86 -5.07
CA GLU A 63 -18.02 -2.70 -4.94
C GLU A 63 -18.25 -2.02 -6.30
N SER A 64 -19.50 -1.60 -6.57
CA SER A 64 -19.84 -0.95 -7.85
C SER A 64 -19.00 0.30 -8.17
N GLN A 65 -18.59 1.06 -7.15
CA GLN A 65 -17.71 2.22 -7.31
C GLN A 65 -16.28 1.82 -7.70
N ALA A 66 -15.77 0.72 -7.13
CA ALA A 66 -14.47 0.19 -7.50
C ALA A 66 -14.49 -0.34 -8.94
N LEU A 67 -15.56 -1.02 -9.37
CA LEU A 67 -15.72 -1.42 -10.78
C LEU A 67 -15.71 -0.20 -11.70
N LYS A 68 -16.46 0.86 -11.39
CA LYS A 68 -16.46 2.11 -12.18
C LYS A 68 -15.05 2.69 -12.33
N GLN A 69 -14.27 2.72 -11.26
CA GLN A 69 -12.87 3.19 -11.33
C GLN A 69 -11.99 2.29 -12.19
N LEU A 70 -12.14 0.96 -12.11
CA LEU A 70 -11.41 0.02 -12.96
C LEU A 70 -11.77 0.19 -14.44
N VAL A 71 -13.06 0.32 -14.76
CA VAL A 71 -13.52 0.56 -16.14
C VAL A 71 -12.96 1.89 -16.65
N ASN A 72 -13.05 2.97 -15.88
CA ASN A 72 -12.51 4.26 -16.28
C ASN A 72 -10.99 4.20 -16.55
N LEU A 73 -10.23 3.47 -15.74
CA LEU A 73 -8.80 3.26 -15.97
C LEU A 73 -8.55 2.42 -17.23
N ALA A 74 -9.29 1.33 -17.40
CA ALA A 74 -9.16 0.43 -18.55
C ALA A 74 -9.54 1.10 -19.88
N GLU A 75 -10.48 2.03 -19.87
CA GLU A 75 -10.96 2.78 -21.05
C GLU A 75 -10.24 4.12 -21.25
N SER A 76 -9.36 4.53 -20.32
CA SER A 76 -8.67 5.82 -20.37
C SER A 76 -7.67 5.99 -21.53
N GLY A 77 -7.24 4.89 -22.14
CA GLY A 77 -6.12 4.88 -23.10
C GLY A 77 -4.72 4.95 -22.45
N ILE A 78 -4.64 5.04 -21.11
CA ILE A 78 -3.36 5.03 -20.37
C ILE A 78 -2.82 3.60 -20.23
N ALA A 79 -3.71 2.65 -19.94
CA ALA A 79 -3.35 1.26 -19.67
C ALA A 79 -3.05 0.49 -20.97
N LYS A 80 -1.99 -0.33 -20.96
CA LYS A 80 -1.60 -1.22 -22.04
C LYS A 80 -1.82 -2.68 -21.66
N GLY A 81 -2.37 -3.46 -22.60
CA GLY A 81 -2.58 -4.90 -22.44
C GLY A 81 -3.81 -5.23 -21.60
N PHE A 82 -3.77 -4.94 -20.30
CA PHE A 82 -4.88 -5.14 -19.37
C PHE A 82 -4.68 -4.32 -18.09
N VAL A 83 -5.74 -4.21 -17.28
CA VAL A 83 -5.66 -3.77 -15.87
C VAL A 83 -5.84 -4.99 -14.99
N ALA A 84 -4.91 -5.27 -14.08
CA ALA A 84 -5.09 -6.32 -13.08
C ALA A 84 -5.61 -5.71 -11.77
N ALA A 85 -6.71 -6.25 -11.26
CA ALA A 85 -7.32 -5.87 -10.00
C ALA A 85 -7.14 -7.01 -8.99
N MET A 86 -6.33 -6.76 -7.96
CA MET A 86 -5.95 -7.73 -6.93
C MET A 86 -7.13 -8.10 -6.02
N ALA A 87 -6.97 -9.16 -5.23
CA ALA A 87 -8.04 -9.68 -4.36
C ALA A 87 -8.55 -8.67 -3.29
N ASP A 88 -7.70 -7.73 -2.90
CA ASP A 88 -7.97 -6.67 -1.94
C ASP A 88 -8.49 -5.38 -2.57
N VAL A 89 -8.83 -5.39 -3.87
CA VAL A 89 -9.24 -4.19 -4.60
C VAL A 89 -10.42 -3.48 -3.94
N HIS A 90 -10.33 -2.15 -3.85
CA HIS A 90 -11.36 -1.25 -3.33
C HIS A 90 -11.17 0.18 -3.84
N VAL A 91 -12.15 1.05 -3.58
CA VAL A 91 -12.17 2.44 -4.04
C VAL A 91 -10.93 3.20 -3.57
N GLY A 92 -10.31 3.95 -4.48
CA GLY A 92 -9.18 4.85 -4.22
C GLY A 92 -9.38 6.24 -4.83
N VAL A 93 -8.30 7.01 -4.95
CA VAL A 93 -8.26 8.32 -5.64
C VAL A 93 -7.47 8.17 -6.94
N GLY A 94 -7.98 8.61 -8.10
CA GLY A 94 -7.34 8.38 -9.40
C GLY A 94 -7.56 6.95 -9.90
N ALA A 95 -6.94 5.98 -9.25
CA ALA A 95 -7.15 4.54 -9.48
C ALA A 95 -7.56 3.82 -8.18
N THR A 96 -8.18 2.64 -8.32
CA THR A 96 -8.49 1.76 -7.17
C THR A 96 -7.21 1.37 -6.43
N ILE A 97 -7.31 1.21 -5.12
CA ILE A 97 -6.29 0.48 -4.36
C ILE A 97 -6.44 -0.99 -4.73
N GLY A 98 -5.33 -1.71 -4.91
CA GLY A 98 -5.29 -3.06 -5.48
C GLY A 98 -5.27 -3.08 -7.01
N SER A 99 -4.92 -1.99 -7.70
CA SER A 99 -4.75 -2.00 -9.16
C SER A 99 -3.29 -2.08 -9.59
N VAL A 100 -3.07 -2.82 -10.68
CA VAL A 100 -1.79 -2.89 -11.40
C VAL A 100 -2.05 -2.71 -12.88
N PHE A 101 -1.31 -1.81 -13.52
CA PHE A 101 -1.42 -1.59 -14.95
C PHE A 101 -0.09 -1.17 -15.56
N ALA A 102 0.10 -1.55 -16.83
CA ALA A 102 1.22 -1.10 -17.63
C ALA A 102 0.86 0.19 -18.37
N SER A 103 1.82 1.08 -18.55
CA SER A 103 1.73 2.20 -19.49
C SER A 103 3.04 2.38 -20.25
N MET A 104 2.94 2.90 -21.47
CA MET A 104 4.08 3.31 -22.28
C MET A 104 4.20 4.82 -22.40
N THR A 105 3.09 5.52 -22.18
CA THR A 105 2.93 6.91 -22.59
C THR A 105 2.66 7.84 -21.43
N HIS A 106 2.06 7.35 -20.34
CA HIS A 106 1.64 8.22 -19.25
C HIS A 106 1.93 7.66 -17.86
N VAL A 107 2.19 8.55 -16.93
CA VAL A 107 2.32 8.26 -15.51
C VAL A 107 1.36 9.12 -14.71
N SER A 108 0.65 8.52 -13.75
CA SER A 108 -0.36 9.21 -12.94
C SER A 108 0.01 9.18 -11.46
N PRO A 109 0.31 10.34 -10.83
CA PRO A 109 0.75 10.39 -9.43
C PRO A 109 -0.25 9.76 -8.44
N TYR A 110 -1.55 10.08 -8.54
CA TYR A 110 -2.53 9.43 -7.66
C TYR A 110 -2.89 7.99 -8.07
N ALA A 111 -2.60 7.57 -9.30
CA ALA A 111 -2.67 6.16 -9.65
C ALA A 111 -1.49 5.35 -9.07
N VAL A 112 -0.35 5.98 -8.74
CA VAL A 112 0.71 5.40 -7.89
C VAL A 112 0.30 5.44 -6.41
N GLY A 113 -0.27 6.56 -5.96
CA GLY A 113 -0.76 6.76 -4.60
C GLY A 113 0.00 7.84 -3.83
N ALA A 114 -0.72 8.54 -2.95
CA ALA A 114 -0.19 9.68 -2.22
C ALA A 114 0.99 9.33 -1.28
N ASP A 115 0.99 8.13 -0.69
CA ASP A 115 2.13 7.65 0.10
C ASP A 115 3.05 6.82 -0.80
N ILE A 116 3.87 7.51 -1.56
CA ILE A 116 4.85 6.91 -2.48
C ILE A 116 5.78 6.00 -1.67
N GLY A 117 5.98 4.77 -2.11
CA GLY A 117 6.85 3.81 -1.43
C GLY A 117 6.31 3.30 -0.10
N CYS A 118 5.03 3.54 0.23
CA CYS A 118 4.35 2.80 1.30
C CYS A 118 4.62 1.31 1.14
N GLY A 119 4.96 0.64 2.24
CA GLY A 119 5.54 -0.69 2.18
C GLY A 119 5.64 -1.37 3.53
N MET A 120 6.06 -2.63 3.48
CA MET A 120 6.26 -3.49 4.63
C MET A 120 7.73 -3.86 4.77
N ILE A 121 8.17 -4.09 6.00
CA ILE A 121 9.43 -4.76 6.29
C ILE A 121 9.20 -5.77 7.43
N ALA A 122 9.76 -6.97 7.32
CA ALA A 122 9.66 -8.01 8.33
C ALA A 122 10.91 -8.87 8.39
N THR A 123 11.21 -9.43 9.57
CA THR A 123 12.35 -10.31 9.84
C THR A 123 12.07 -11.16 11.08
N PRO A 124 12.53 -12.42 11.13
CA PRO A 124 12.44 -13.25 12.33
C PRO A 124 13.47 -12.82 13.38
N ILE A 125 13.22 -13.18 14.64
CA ILE A 125 14.16 -12.99 15.76
C ILE A 125 14.84 -14.34 16.04
N ASP A 126 16.12 -14.46 15.68
CA ASP A 126 16.86 -15.72 15.73
C ASP A 126 16.75 -16.40 17.10
N GLY A 127 16.33 -17.66 17.12
CA GLY A 127 16.19 -18.49 18.33
C GLY A 127 15.03 -18.13 19.27
N LEU A 128 14.29 -17.03 19.04
CA LEU A 128 13.18 -16.64 19.90
C LEU A 128 11.87 -17.32 19.46
N LEU A 129 11.48 -18.34 20.21
CA LEU A 129 10.20 -19.04 20.05
C LEU A 129 9.13 -18.50 21.00
N LEU A 130 7.85 -18.67 20.65
CA LEU A 130 6.69 -18.20 21.40
C LEU A 130 6.68 -18.74 22.83
N ASN A 131 7.02 -20.01 23.03
CA ASN A 131 7.11 -20.63 24.36
C ASN A 131 8.15 -19.97 25.28
N ASN A 132 9.17 -19.34 24.70
CA ASN A 132 10.20 -18.58 25.40
C ASN A 132 9.85 -17.07 25.48
N PHE A 133 8.81 -16.63 24.78
CA PHE A 133 8.35 -15.24 24.77
C PHE A 133 7.52 -14.94 26.02
N GLN A 134 8.11 -14.24 26.98
CA GLN A 134 7.47 -14.01 28.28
C GLN A 134 6.36 -12.94 28.19
N GLU A 135 5.21 -13.19 28.81
CA GLU A 135 4.07 -12.24 28.83
C GLU A 135 4.46 -10.84 29.34
N ARG A 136 5.37 -10.76 30.32
CA ARG A 136 5.87 -9.47 30.84
C ARG A 136 6.57 -8.62 29.77
N TRP A 137 7.21 -9.26 28.78
CA TRP A 137 7.92 -8.57 27.72
C TRP A 137 6.98 -7.83 26.77
N LYS A 138 5.75 -8.32 26.57
CA LYS A 138 4.81 -7.71 25.61
C LYS A 138 4.57 -6.23 25.92
N ARG A 139 4.22 -5.92 27.16
CA ARG A 139 3.95 -4.52 27.58
C ARG A 139 5.20 -3.66 27.62
N GLU A 140 6.32 -4.24 28.04
CA GLU A 140 7.60 -3.53 28.09
C GLU A 140 8.07 -3.15 26.68
N ILE A 141 8.10 -4.11 25.75
CA ILE A 141 8.44 -3.88 24.34
C ILE A 141 7.50 -2.83 23.74
N GLN A 142 6.17 -2.99 23.91
CA GLN A 142 5.20 -2.03 23.38
C GLN A 142 5.47 -0.60 23.90
N GLN A 143 5.75 -0.44 25.20
CA GLN A 143 6.03 0.86 25.79
C GLN A 143 7.35 1.47 25.28
N GLN A 144 8.39 0.65 25.12
CA GLN A 144 9.66 1.09 24.54
C GLN A 144 9.49 1.51 23.07
N ILE A 145 8.73 0.75 22.27
CA ILE A 145 8.39 1.11 20.88
C ILE A 145 7.73 2.49 20.83
N LYS A 146 6.67 2.69 21.62
CA LYS A 146 5.91 3.94 21.66
C LYS A 146 6.73 5.15 22.14
N THR A 147 7.81 4.89 22.87
CA THR A 147 8.75 5.92 23.34
C THR A 147 9.81 6.24 22.29
N ALA A 148 10.34 5.22 21.61
CA ALA A 148 11.46 5.34 20.69
C ALA A 148 11.04 5.78 19.28
N ILE A 149 9.89 5.30 18.80
CA ILE A 149 9.43 5.49 17.42
C ILE A 149 8.21 6.41 17.42
N PRO A 150 8.35 7.68 16.97
CA PRO A 150 7.22 8.59 16.88
C PRO A 150 6.14 8.08 15.91
N THR A 151 4.88 8.29 16.29
CA THR A 151 3.69 7.94 15.50
C THR A 151 2.93 9.21 15.08
N GLY A 152 1.98 9.09 14.16
CA GLY A 152 1.11 10.20 13.79
C GLY A 152 1.72 11.18 12.80
N HIS A 153 1.36 12.45 12.96
CA HIS A 153 2.01 13.58 12.27
C HIS A 153 3.31 14.00 12.95
N ASP A 154 3.66 13.36 14.06
CA ASP A 154 4.83 13.72 14.83
C ASP A 154 6.11 13.44 14.03
N ALA A 155 7.11 14.23 14.37
CA ALA A 155 8.48 14.05 13.93
C ALA A 155 9.35 13.88 15.17
N ARG A 156 10.55 13.33 14.99
CA ARG A 156 11.52 13.28 16.08
C ARG A 156 11.87 14.70 16.54
N VAL A 157 12.08 14.86 17.85
CA VAL A 157 12.54 16.15 18.41
C VAL A 157 13.86 16.59 17.76
N LYS A 158 14.76 15.63 17.53
CA LYS A 158 15.98 15.80 16.74
C LYS A 158 16.01 14.74 15.65
N ALA A 159 16.50 15.11 14.46
CA ALA A 159 16.66 14.17 13.36
C ALA A 159 17.50 12.96 13.80
N HIS A 160 17.23 11.79 13.20
CA HIS A 160 18.01 10.60 13.46
C HIS A 160 19.49 10.87 13.13
N LYS A 161 20.45 10.34 13.92
CA LYS A 161 21.90 10.63 13.75
C LYS A 161 22.47 10.32 12.36
N ARG A 162 21.81 9.41 11.63
CA ARG A 162 22.17 9.02 10.25
C ARG A 162 21.44 9.84 9.16
N ALA A 163 20.52 10.74 9.52
CA ALA A 163 19.58 11.36 8.58
C ALA A 163 20.29 12.12 7.45
N ASP A 164 21.24 13.00 7.76
CA ASP A 164 21.96 13.77 6.74
C ASP A 164 22.74 12.87 5.78
N ARG A 165 23.39 11.82 6.30
CA ARG A 165 24.13 10.86 5.47
C ARG A 165 23.19 10.06 4.57
N ILE A 166 22.06 9.62 5.12
CA ILE A 166 21.07 8.86 4.36
C ILE A 166 20.52 9.73 3.24
N ILE A 167 20.03 10.94 3.56
CA ILE A 167 19.41 11.85 2.59
C ILE A 167 20.33 12.19 1.42
N ARG A 168 21.62 12.48 1.69
CA ARG A 168 22.61 12.72 0.63
C ARG A 168 22.83 11.51 -0.30
N ASN A 169 22.53 10.30 0.18
CA ASN A 169 22.77 9.05 -0.54
C ASN A 169 21.49 8.42 -1.08
N LEU A 170 20.34 9.10 -1.04
CA LEU A 170 19.06 8.60 -1.56
C LEU A 170 18.97 8.64 -3.10
N GLY A 171 19.98 9.23 -3.76
CA GLY A 171 20.03 9.41 -5.20
C GLY A 171 19.71 10.83 -5.63
N GLU A 172 19.66 11.05 -6.93
CA GLU A 172 19.33 12.33 -7.53
C GLU A 172 17.83 12.65 -7.37
N CYS A 173 17.53 13.93 -7.24
CA CYS A 173 16.18 14.48 -7.26
C CYS A 173 16.17 15.79 -8.06
N THR A 174 14.98 16.28 -8.38
CA THR A 174 14.83 17.57 -9.04
C THR A 174 15.09 18.73 -8.07
N HIS A 175 15.25 19.92 -8.61
CA HIS A 175 15.35 21.13 -7.79
C HIS A 175 14.07 21.40 -6.98
N TYR A 176 12.90 20.99 -7.49
CA TYR A 176 11.66 21.08 -6.73
C TYR A 176 11.77 20.25 -5.43
N LEU A 177 12.09 18.97 -5.55
CA LEU A 177 12.17 18.09 -4.39
C LEU A 177 13.32 18.49 -3.44
N GLU A 178 14.45 18.93 -3.98
CA GLU A 178 15.57 19.45 -3.18
C GLU A 178 15.12 20.60 -2.26
N ASN A 179 14.28 21.52 -2.75
CA ASN A 179 13.73 22.62 -1.96
C ASN A 179 12.70 22.17 -0.92
N GLU A 180 11.99 21.06 -1.16
CA GLU A 180 11.05 20.47 -0.19
C GLU A 180 11.76 19.68 0.92
N ILE A 181 13.00 19.23 0.70
CA ILE A 181 13.82 18.55 1.72
C ILE A 181 14.22 19.55 2.81
N SER A 182 13.39 19.63 3.83
CA SER A 182 13.57 20.52 4.98
C SER A 182 13.90 19.73 6.26
N ASP A 183 14.10 20.45 7.37
CA ASP A 183 14.38 19.85 8.68
C ASP A 183 13.28 18.87 9.13
N ILE A 184 12.03 19.10 8.72
CA ILE A 184 10.93 18.17 9.01
C ILE A 184 11.13 16.82 8.31
N THR A 185 11.63 16.81 7.08
CA THR A 185 11.94 15.59 6.32
C THR A 185 13.02 14.79 7.05
N LYS A 186 14.06 15.46 7.57
CA LYS A 186 15.10 14.80 8.37
C LYS A 186 14.56 14.23 9.68
N LYS A 187 13.63 14.93 10.33
CA LYS A 187 13.01 14.52 11.60
C LYS A 187 11.94 13.45 11.46
N GLN A 188 11.30 13.34 10.29
CA GLN A 188 10.35 12.27 9.98
C GLN A 188 11.02 10.99 9.52
N LEU A 189 12.33 11.00 9.26
CA LEU A 189 13.07 9.79 8.95
C LEU A 189 13.16 8.90 10.21
N GLY A 190 12.72 7.66 10.08
CA GLY A 190 12.53 6.70 11.16
C GLY A 190 11.24 6.93 11.96
N THR A 191 10.16 7.48 11.38
CA THR A 191 8.87 7.60 12.08
C THR A 191 7.79 6.76 11.41
N LEU A 192 6.86 6.27 12.22
CA LEU A 192 5.85 5.31 11.76
C LEU A 192 4.82 5.99 10.87
N GLY A 193 4.27 7.10 11.37
CA GLY A 193 3.16 7.78 10.76
C GLY A 193 1.79 7.43 11.29
N SER A 194 0.75 7.72 10.51
CA SER A 194 -0.66 7.54 10.85
C SER A 194 -1.40 6.69 9.82
N GLY A 195 -2.69 6.47 10.04
CA GLY A 195 -3.55 5.71 9.12
C GLY A 195 -3.30 4.22 9.27
N ASN A 196 -3.07 3.53 8.15
CA ASN A 196 -2.86 2.09 8.18
C ASN A 196 -1.48 1.67 8.67
N HIS A 197 -0.56 2.60 8.95
CA HIS A 197 0.79 2.29 9.43
C HIS A 197 0.79 1.67 10.84
N PHE A 198 1.60 0.63 11.03
CA PHE A 198 1.68 -0.13 12.27
C PHE A 198 3.07 -0.74 12.49
N ILE A 199 3.32 -1.15 13.73
CA ILE A 199 4.41 -2.05 14.12
C ILE A 199 3.79 -3.24 14.84
N GLU A 200 4.28 -4.43 14.54
CA GLU A 200 3.83 -5.67 15.15
C GLU A 200 5.00 -6.56 15.58
N ILE A 201 4.82 -7.22 16.72
CA ILE A 201 5.57 -8.43 17.07
C ILE A 201 4.61 -9.59 16.89
N LEU A 202 4.99 -10.57 16.09
CA LEU A 202 4.15 -11.71 15.71
C LEU A 202 4.85 -13.02 16.01
N HIS A 203 4.13 -14.13 15.90
CA HIS A 203 4.75 -15.46 15.78
C HIS A 203 4.16 -16.23 14.59
N ASP A 204 4.94 -17.11 13.99
CA ASP A 204 4.50 -17.96 12.89
C ASP A 204 3.91 -19.31 13.36
N GLU A 205 3.57 -20.17 12.40
CA GLU A 205 3.06 -21.53 12.63
C GLU A 205 4.05 -22.48 13.32
N ASN A 206 5.35 -22.15 13.31
CA ASN A 206 6.42 -22.88 14.00
C ASN A 206 6.80 -22.21 15.32
N GLU A 207 5.95 -21.30 15.83
CA GLU A 207 6.18 -20.51 17.04
C GLU A 207 7.34 -19.51 16.95
N GLN A 208 8.03 -19.40 15.81
CA GLN A 208 9.13 -18.45 15.64
C GLN A 208 8.58 -17.02 15.71
N VAL A 209 9.21 -16.15 16.50
CA VAL A 209 8.79 -14.75 16.70
C VAL A 209 9.39 -13.86 15.60
N TRP A 210 8.58 -12.90 15.13
CA TRP A 210 8.89 -11.97 14.04
C TRP A 210 8.69 -10.52 14.47
N ILE A 211 9.44 -9.63 13.84
CA ILE A 211 9.20 -8.17 13.84
C ILE A 211 8.63 -7.80 12.46
N MET A 212 7.57 -7.00 12.44
CA MET A 212 7.02 -6.42 11.21
C MET A 212 6.66 -4.96 11.42
N LEU A 213 6.82 -4.13 10.39
CA LEU A 213 6.25 -2.78 10.37
C LEU A 213 5.78 -2.36 8.97
N HIS A 214 4.78 -1.48 8.97
CA HIS A 214 4.19 -0.83 7.81
C HIS A 214 4.45 0.67 7.86
N SER A 215 5.20 1.20 6.90
CA SER A 215 5.34 2.64 6.71
C SER A 215 5.77 3.01 5.29
N GLY A 216 5.71 4.31 4.99
CA GLY A 216 6.01 4.88 3.68
C GLY A 216 6.97 6.07 3.74
N SER A 217 6.83 6.95 2.76
CA SER A 217 7.71 8.11 2.57
C SER A 217 7.31 9.31 3.41
N ARG A 218 6.26 9.19 4.23
CA ARG A 218 5.79 10.25 5.14
C ARG A 218 5.34 11.48 4.33
N ARG A 219 5.58 12.69 4.85
CA ARG A 219 5.11 13.94 4.24
C ARG A 219 5.71 14.16 2.84
N ILE A 220 7.00 13.86 2.67
CA ILE A 220 7.74 14.21 1.45
C ILE A 220 7.19 13.51 0.20
N GLY A 221 6.78 12.24 0.30
CA GLY A 221 6.14 11.57 -0.84
C GLY A 221 4.72 12.06 -1.11
N LYS A 222 3.97 12.47 -0.07
CA LYS A 222 2.67 13.11 -0.26
C LYS A 222 2.79 14.43 -0.99
N GLU A 223 3.74 15.29 -0.59
CA GLU A 223 3.97 16.58 -1.23
C GLU A 223 4.41 16.41 -2.69
N THR A 224 5.32 15.47 -2.93
CA THR A 224 5.73 15.07 -4.28
C THR A 224 4.53 14.64 -5.12
N CYS A 225 3.70 13.73 -4.61
CA CYS A 225 2.50 13.27 -5.32
C CYS A 225 1.54 14.42 -5.62
N ASP A 226 1.24 15.28 -4.64
CA ASP A 226 0.30 16.40 -4.78
C ASP A 226 0.80 17.45 -5.79
N HIS A 227 2.10 17.73 -5.81
CA HIS A 227 2.73 18.66 -6.75
C HIS A 227 2.54 18.19 -8.20
N TYR A 228 2.98 16.98 -8.51
CA TYR A 228 2.91 16.44 -9.87
C TYR A 228 1.46 16.14 -10.28
N HIS A 229 0.57 15.78 -9.34
CA HIS A 229 -0.86 15.65 -9.61
C HIS A 229 -1.50 16.99 -10.01
N SER A 230 -1.12 18.07 -9.33
CA SER A 230 -1.58 19.41 -9.65
C SER A 230 -1.06 19.88 -11.02
N LEU A 231 0.19 19.56 -11.33
CA LEU A 231 0.81 19.84 -12.62
C LEU A 231 0.10 19.11 -13.77
N ALA A 232 -0.14 17.80 -13.60
CA ALA A 232 -0.91 16.98 -14.54
C ALA A 232 -2.30 17.57 -14.80
N GLY A 233 -3.00 18.00 -13.73
CA GLY A 233 -4.30 18.63 -13.85
C GLY A 233 -4.32 19.92 -14.67
N ARG A 234 -3.30 20.77 -14.50
CA ARG A 234 -3.15 22.00 -15.28
C ARG A 234 -2.92 21.67 -16.76
N GLN A 235 -2.01 20.75 -17.07
CA GLN A 235 -1.68 20.37 -18.44
C GLN A 235 -2.89 19.73 -19.15
N MET A 236 -3.59 18.81 -18.51
CA MET A 236 -4.80 18.21 -19.05
C MET A 236 -5.89 19.25 -19.32
N SER A 237 -6.10 20.18 -18.38
CA SER A 237 -7.09 21.26 -18.54
C SER A 237 -6.74 22.19 -19.71
N GLN A 238 -5.47 22.54 -19.88
CA GLN A 238 -4.98 23.35 -21.01
C GLN A 238 -5.19 22.66 -22.36
N ARG A 239 -5.11 21.32 -22.39
CA ARG A 239 -5.37 20.49 -23.59
C ARG A 239 -6.85 20.17 -23.81
N GLY A 240 -7.75 20.62 -22.92
CA GLY A 240 -9.18 20.31 -22.98
C GLY A 240 -9.50 18.83 -22.74
N LEU A 241 -8.61 18.10 -22.06
CA LEU A 241 -8.79 16.67 -21.78
C LEU A 241 -9.71 16.47 -20.57
N PRO A 242 -10.65 15.52 -20.61
CA PRO A 242 -11.54 15.25 -19.49
C PRO A 242 -10.76 14.65 -18.31
N ILE A 243 -11.13 15.05 -17.09
CA ILE A 243 -10.61 14.46 -15.85
C ILE A 243 -11.72 13.61 -15.24
N VAL A 244 -11.49 12.30 -15.16
CA VAL A 244 -12.44 11.34 -14.59
C VAL A 244 -11.85 10.79 -13.29
N ASN A 245 -12.58 10.90 -12.17
CA ASN A 245 -12.20 10.36 -10.85
C ASN A 245 -10.79 10.75 -10.35
N GLU A 246 -10.33 11.99 -10.59
CA GLU A 246 -8.96 12.42 -10.27
C GLU A 246 -7.87 11.61 -10.99
N LEU A 247 -8.17 10.94 -12.11
CA LEU A 247 -7.16 10.26 -12.93
C LEU A 247 -6.43 11.30 -13.79
N LYS A 248 -5.47 12.00 -13.19
CA LYS A 248 -4.62 12.99 -13.86
C LYS A 248 -3.26 12.39 -14.17
N TYR A 249 -2.71 12.68 -15.33
CA TYR A 249 -1.48 12.06 -15.80
C TYR A 249 -0.54 13.06 -16.51
N LEU A 250 0.74 12.70 -16.50
CA LEU A 250 1.82 13.36 -17.25
C LEU A 250 2.26 12.43 -18.37
N ASP A 251 2.69 13.01 -19.49
CA ASP A 251 3.35 12.25 -20.56
C ASP A 251 4.71 11.78 -20.04
N ILE A 252 5.01 10.47 -20.14
CA ILE A 252 6.25 9.90 -19.59
C ILE A 252 7.49 10.54 -20.21
N ASP A 253 7.45 10.84 -21.51
CA ASP A 253 8.58 11.40 -22.25
C ASP A 253 8.71 12.92 -22.10
N SER A 254 7.81 13.59 -21.36
CA SER A 254 7.96 15.02 -21.06
C SER A 254 8.93 15.25 -19.90
N ASP A 255 9.49 16.46 -19.83
CA ASP A 255 10.35 16.87 -18.72
C ASP A 255 9.65 16.67 -17.38
N GLU A 256 8.37 17.04 -17.26
CA GLU A 256 7.59 16.87 -16.03
C GLU A 256 7.34 15.39 -15.67
N GLY A 257 7.12 14.53 -16.68
CA GLY A 257 6.97 13.10 -16.48
C GLY A 257 8.26 12.46 -15.97
N GLN A 258 9.40 12.80 -16.59
CA GLN A 258 10.72 12.34 -16.16
C GLN A 258 11.09 12.87 -14.76
N ASP A 259 10.76 14.12 -14.47
CA ASP A 259 10.97 14.74 -13.18
C ASP A 259 10.14 14.06 -12.08
N TYR A 260 8.87 13.75 -12.34
CA TYR A 260 8.05 12.96 -11.42
C TYR A 260 8.67 11.59 -11.13
N LEU A 261 9.11 10.88 -12.18
CA LEU A 261 9.69 9.54 -12.04
C LEU A 261 10.99 9.57 -11.23
N LYS A 262 11.81 10.61 -11.41
CA LYS A 262 13.05 10.85 -10.65
C LYS A 262 12.74 11.10 -9.16
N ASP A 263 11.83 12.02 -8.87
CA ASP A 263 11.47 12.38 -7.50
C ASP A 263 10.73 11.25 -6.77
N MET A 264 9.85 10.54 -7.48
CA MET A 264 9.20 9.33 -6.98
C MET A 264 10.26 8.30 -6.56
N ARG A 265 11.29 8.05 -7.40
CA ARG A 265 12.36 7.10 -7.06
C ARG A 265 13.13 7.52 -5.81
N TRP A 266 13.39 8.81 -5.64
CA TRP A 266 13.99 9.34 -4.41
C TRP A 266 13.07 9.05 -3.20
N CYS A 267 11.76 9.26 -3.33
CA CYS A 267 10.79 8.95 -2.28
C CYS A 267 10.71 7.46 -1.95
N LEU A 268 10.86 6.56 -2.95
CA LEU A 268 10.95 5.10 -2.71
C LEU A 268 12.14 4.77 -1.82
N ASN A 269 13.32 5.31 -2.15
CA ASN A 269 14.54 5.11 -1.37
C ASN A 269 14.39 5.68 0.05
N TYR A 270 13.78 6.87 0.19
CA TYR A 270 13.46 7.46 1.49
C TYR A 270 12.57 6.53 2.33
N ALA A 271 11.50 5.99 1.73
CA ALA A 271 10.57 5.09 2.41
C ALA A 271 11.25 3.77 2.85
N GLU A 272 12.12 3.21 2.02
CA GLU A 272 12.91 2.03 2.38
C GLU A 272 13.82 2.32 3.59
N GLN A 273 14.55 3.44 3.56
CA GLN A 273 15.44 3.84 4.67
C GLN A 273 14.66 4.22 5.94
N ASN A 274 13.47 4.79 5.80
CA ASN A 274 12.56 5.04 6.91
C ASN A 274 12.22 3.73 7.63
N ARG A 275 11.83 2.69 6.88
CA ARG A 275 11.57 1.35 7.40
C ARG A 275 12.81 0.70 8.02
N ARG A 276 13.98 0.81 7.38
CA ARG A 276 15.24 0.26 7.92
C ARG A 276 15.67 0.90 9.25
N ILE A 277 15.55 2.22 9.40
CA ILE A 277 15.86 2.88 10.67
C ILE A 277 14.93 2.37 11.77
N MET A 278 13.63 2.27 11.50
CA MET A 278 12.69 1.74 12.48
C MET A 278 12.98 0.27 12.79
N LEU A 279 13.33 -0.54 11.80
CA LEU A 279 13.70 -1.94 12.04
C LEU A 279 14.94 -2.07 12.93
N ASP A 280 15.97 -1.25 12.71
CA ASP A 280 17.17 -1.22 13.56
C ASP A 280 16.80 -0.87 15.02
N GLU A 281 15.93 0.12 15.22
CA GLU A 281 15.47 0.52 16.55
C GLU A 281 14.61 -0.55 17.22
N LEU A 282 13.71 -1.19 16.47
CA LEU A 282 12.89 -2.30 16.97
C LEU A 282 13.76 -3.50 17.36
N SER A 283 14.73 -3.85 16.53
CA SER A 283 15.67 -4.94 16.80
C SER A 283 16.46 -4.67 18.08
N ALA A 284 16.89 -3.41 18.29
CA ALA A 284 17.58 -3.01 19.52
C ALA A 284 16.67 -3.09 20.76
N ILE A 285 15.40 -2.68 20.65
CA ILE A 285 14.42 -2.78 21.74
C ILE A 285 14.18 -4.24 22.11
N VAL A 286 13.87 -5.10 21.13
CA VAL A 286 13.66 -6.54 21.35
C VAL A 286 14.90 -7.17 21.98
N LYS A 287 16.10 -6.90 21.47
CA LYS A 287 17.35 -7.41 22.03
C LYS A 287 17.55 -6.97 23.48
N SER A 288 17.25 -5.72 23.81
CA SER A 288 17.43 -5.21 25.18
C SER A 288 16.49 -5.84 26.21
N VAL A 289 15.32 -6.32 25.77
CA VAL A 289 14.31 -6.93 26.65
C VAL A 289 14.45 -8.46 26.71
N THR A 290 14.84 -9.07 25.60
CA THR A 290 14.78 -10.53 25.41
C THR A 290 16.15 -11.21 25.28
N GLU A 291 17.21 -10.44 25.02
CA GLU A 291 18.57 -10.90 24.68
C GLU A 291 18.72 -11.56 23.29
N TYR A 292 17.63 -11.75 22.53
CA TYR A 292 17.65 -12.30 21.18
C TYR A 292 17.82 -11.22 20.10
N GLU A 293 18.38 -11.60 18.95
CA GLU A 293 18.69 -10.70 17.84
C GLU A 293 17.81 -10.95 16.61
N ALA A 294 17.53 -9.92 15.82
CA ALA A 294 16.84 -10.08 14.54
C ALA A 294 17.77 -10.71 13.48
N ASP A 295 17.28 -11.70 12.74
CA ASP A 295 18.01 -12.26 11.59
C ASP A 295 17.72 -11.44 10.33
N LEU A 296 18.55 -10.42 10.13
CA LEU A 296 18.45 -9.53 8.98
C LEU A 296 18.75 -10.22 7.64
N THR A 297 19.28 -11.45 7.62
CA THR A 297 19.50 -12.20 6.38
C THR A 297 18.20 -12.72 5.77
N LEU A 298 17.18 -12.94 6.60
CA LEU A 298 15.84 -13.36 6.22
C LEU A 298 14.84 -12.19 6.10
N MET A 299 15.36 -10.97 6.06
CA MET A 299 14.54 -9.76 6.00
C MET A 299 13.82 -9.62 4.65
N VAL A 300 12.51 -9.41 4.70
CA VAL A 300 11.68 -9.06 3.54
C VAL A 300 11.35 -7.57 3.62
N ASN A 301 11.59 -6.81 2.56
CA ASN A 301 11.25 -5.39 2.46
C ASN A 301 10.61 -5.11 1.09
N ILE A 302 9.37 -4.62 1.09
CA ILE A 302 8.58 -4.49 -0.15
C ILE A 302 7.76 -3.20 -0.16
N HIS A 303 7.72 -2.53 -1.31
CA HIS A 303 6.82 -1.41 -1.58
C HIS A 303 5.50 -1.92 -2.17
N HIS A 304 4.41 -1.17 -1.97
CA HIS A 304 3.11 -1.44 -2.57
C HIS A 304 2.46 -0.25 -3.29
N ASN A 305 3.10 0.92 -3.28
CA ASN A 305 2.72 2.12 -4.05
C ASN A 305 3.93 2.65 -4.84
N TYR A 306 4.05 2.32 -6.12
CA TYR A 306 5.17 2.75 -6.96
C TYR A 306 4.89 2.55 -8.45
N CYS A 307 5.66 3.23 -9.29
CA CYS A 307 5.77 2.95 -10.72
C CYS A 307 7.23 2.60 -11.06
N GLN A 308 7.47 1.61 -11.90
CA GLN A 308 8.83 1.28 -12.35
C GLN A 308 8.84 0.63 -13.72
N GLN A 309 9.96 0.71 -14.44
CA GLN A 309 10.13 -0.02 -15.70
C GLN A 309 10.34 -1.51 -15.45
N GLU A 310 9.61 -2.34 -16.18
CA GLU A 310 9.72 -3.79 -16.14
C GLU A 310 9.60 -4.38 -17.54
N ASN A 311 10.33 -5.48 -17.78
CA ASN A 311 10.15 -6.28 -18.96
C ASN A 311 8.92 -7.17 -18.79
N ILE A 312 7.92 -6.97 -19.65
CA ILE A 312 6.65 -7.67 -19.63
C ILE A 312 6.40 -8.30 -21.00
N SER A 313 6.02 -9.57 -21.00
CA SER A 313 5.52 -10.27 -22.18
C SER A 313 4.00 -10.14 -22.24
N PHE A 314 3.48 -9.58 -23.33
CA PHE A 314 2.05 -9.54 -23.63
C PHE A 314 1.74 -10.67 -24.63
N ASN A 315 0.75 -11.52 -24.37
CA ASN A 315 0.27 -12.52 -25.35
C ASN A 315 1.36 -13.44 -25.96
N ASN A 316 2.36 -13.86 -25.17
CA ASN A 316 3.51 -14.67 -25.63
C ASN A 316 4.35 -14.00 -26.75
N SER A 317 4.33 -12.68 -26.86
CA SER A 317 5.24 -11.91 -27.73
C SER A 317 6.61 -11.68 -27.05
N GLN A 318 7.51 -10.97 -27.75
CA GLN A 318 8.75 -10.50 -27.15
C GLN A 318 8.48 -9.62 -25.92
N ASN A 319 9.37 -9.70 -24.93
CA ASN A 319 9.32 -8.81 -23.78
C ASN A 319 9.43 -7.35 -24.22
N GLU A 320 8.49 -6.53 -23.76
CA GLU A 320 8.52 -5.09 -23.92
C GLU A 320 8.88 -4.43 -22.59
N LEU A 321 9.73 -3.40 -22.64
CA LEU A 321 10.03 -2.57 -21.49
C LEU A 321 8.90 -1.56 -21.30
N VAL A 322 8.12 -1.72 -20.24
CA VAL A 322 6.94 -0.90 -19.96
C VAL A 322 6.97 -0.36 -18.53
N TRP A 323 6.25 0.72 -18.25
CA TRP A 323 6.11 1.24 -16.89
C TRP A 323 4.94 0.54 -16.18
N ILE A 324 5.23 -0.18 -15.10
CA ILE A 324 4.23 -0.85 -14.27
C ILE A 324 3.93 0.00 -13.06
N THR A 325 2.69 0.48 -12.97
CA THR A 325 2.16 1.15 -11.78
C THR A 325 1.47 0.13 -10.89
N ARG A 326 1.85 0.10 -9.61
CA ARG A 326 1.20 -0.66 -8.54
C ARG A 326 0.71 0.31 -7.48
N LYS A 327 -0.57 0.21 -7.12
CA LYS A 327 -1.16 0.96 -6.01
C LYS A 327 -1.92 0.02 -5.11
N GLY A 328 -1.44 -0.13 -3.88
CA GLY A 328 -1.87 -1.21 -3.00
C GLY A 328 -1.68 -2.58 -3.64
N ALA A 329 -0.56 -2.80 -4.31
CA ALA A 329 -0.21 -4.09 -4.88
C ALA A 329 1.30 -4.30 -4.81
N THR A 330 1.74 -5.53 -4.60
CA THR A 330 3.17 -5.85 -4.45
C THR A 330 3.68 -6.68 -5.63
N SER A 331 5.00 -6.70 -5.84
CA SER A 331 5.59 -7.61 -6.83
C SER A 331 5.60 -9.02 -6.27
N ALA A 332 5.20 -9.97 -7.11
CA ALA A 332 5.09 -11.40 -6.85
C ALA A 332 5.80 -12.19 -7.96
N ARG A 333 6.99 -11.74 -8.36
CA ARG A 333 7.84 -12.50 -9.30
C ARG A 333 8.15 -13.87 -8.70
N LYS A 334 8.38 -14.86 -9.58
CA LYS A 334 8.62 -16.23 -9.16
C LYS A 334 9.81 -16.30 -8.19
N GLY A 335 9.59 -16.83 -6.98
CA GLY A 335 10.62 -16.94 -5.94
C GLY A 335 10.84 -15.67 -5.10
N GLN A 336 10.16 -14.56 -5.40
CA GLN A 336 10.30 -13.33 -4.63
C GLN A 336 9.45 -13.39 -3.36
N PHE A 337 10.08 -13.15 -2.20
CA PHE A 337 9.35 -13.03 -0.95
C PHE A 337 8.58 -11.70 -0.86
N GLY A 338 7.38 -11.77 -0.29
CA GLY A 338 6.49 -10.64 -0.06
C GLY A 338 5.78 -10.74 1.28
N ILE A 339 5.00 -9.70 1.62
CA ILE A 339 4.27 -9.59 2.88
C ILE A 339 2.83 -9.18 2.57
N ILE A 340 1.85 -9.94 3.08
CA ILE A 340 0.42 -9.63 2.99
C ILE A 340 -0.14 -9.41 4.39
N PRO A 341 -0.19 -8.16 4.88
CA PRO A 341 -0.78 -7.84 6.17
C PRO A 341 -2.31 -7.94 6.17
N GLY A 342 -2.86 -8.37 7.29
CA GLY A 342 -4.29 -8.28 7.56
C GLY A 342 -4.67 -6.97 8.24
N SER A 343 -5.48 -7.10 9.28
CA SER A 343 -5.80 -6.06 10.25
C SER A 343 -5.00 -6.26 11.54
N MET A 344 -5.15 -5.33 12.48
CA MET A 344 -4.49 -5.36 13.79
C MET A 344 -4.69 -6.67 14.57
N GLY A 345 -5.78 -7.40 14.31
CA GLY A 345 -6.16 -8.61 15.05
C GLY A 345 -6.08 -9.92 14.27
N THR A 346 -6.02 -9.86 12.93
CA THR A 346 -6.12 -11.06 12.09
C THR A 346 -4.78 -11.67 11.72
N GLY A 347 -3.68 -10.94 11.92
CA GLY A 347 -2.33 -11.36 11.53
C GLY A 347 -1.99 -11.08 10.08
N SER A 348 -0.89 -11.68 9.62
CA SER A 348 -0.20 -11.36 8.36
C SER A 348 0.38 -12.62 7.73
N PHE A 349 0.81 -12.55 6.46
CA PHE A 349 1.49 -13.66 5.78
C PHE A 349 2.84 -13.22 5.24
N ILE A 350 3.86 -14.09 5.38
CA ILE A 350 5.02 -14.09 4.50
C ILE A 350 4.69 -15.01 3.33
N VAL A 351 4.88 -14.51 2.11
CA VAL A 351 4.51 -15.22 0.89
C VAL A 351 5.68 -15.27 -0.08
N GLU A 352 5.63 -16.19 -1.03
CA GLU A 352 6.55 -16.25 -2.17
C GLU A 352 5.74 -16.15 -3.47
N GLY A 353 6.17 -15.28 -4.38
CA GLY A 353 5.52 -15.08 -5.66
C GLY A 353 5.61 -16.30 -6.57
N LEU A 354 4.52 -16.58 -7.29
CA LEU A 354 4.44 -17.64 -8.30
C LEU A 354 4.78 -17.14 -9.71
N GLY A 355 4.89 -15.82 -9.90
CA GLY A 355 5.26 -15.22 -11.18
C GLY A 355 4.16 -15.30 -12.24
N ASN A 356 2.91 -15.08 -11.85
CA ASN A 356 1.78 -15.11 -12.78
C ASN A 356 1.83 -13.91 -13.76
N PRO A 357 1.93 -14.13 -15.08
CA PRO A 357 1.99 -13.04 -16.05
C PRO A 357 0.64 -12.30 -16.18
N LEU A 358 -0.49 -12.92 -15.87
CA LEU A 358 -1.82 -12.31 -15.95
C LEU A 358 -2.09 -11.30 -14.84
N SER A 359 -1.17 -11.13 -13.89
CA SER A 359 -1.21 -10.09 -12.85
C SER A 359 -0.05 -9.10 -12.97
N PHE A 360 0.67 -9.08 -14.09
CA PHE A 360 1.96 -8.38 -14.20
C PHE A 360 2.94 -8.79 -13.10
N TYR A 361 2.99 -10.09 -12.77
CA TYR A 361 3.83 -10.63 -11.70
C TYR A 361 3.59 -9.90 -10.37
N SER A 362 2.33 -9.66 -10.03
CA SER A 362 1.93 -8.92 -8.84
C SER A 362 0.87 -9.67 -8.02
N CYS A 363 0.73 -9.28 -6.76
CA CYS A 363 -0.31 -9.79 -5.87
C CYS A 363 -0.85 -8.66 -4.97
N SER A 364 -1.79 -9.00 -4.08
CA SER A 364 -2.38 -8.05 -3.14
C SER A 364 -1.32 -7.41 -2.22
N HIS A 365 -1.69 -6.35 -1.51
CA HIS A 365 -0.82 -5.73 -0.50
C HIS A 365 -1.36 -5.87 0.92
N GLY A 366 -2.57 -6.38 1.09
CA GLY A 366 -3.16 -6.66 2.40
C GLY A 366 -4.57 -7.22 2.28
N ALA A 367 -5.38 -7.06 3.33
CA ALA A 367 -6.78 -7.49 3.34
C ALA A 367 -7.71 -6.59 2.50
N GLY A 368 -7.42 -5.29 2.40
CA GLY A 368 -8.35 -4.30 1.83
C GLY A 368 -9.51 -3.98 2.77
N ARG A 369 -10.05 -2.76 2.65
CA ARG A 369 -11.12 -2.28 3.54
C ARG A 369 -12.50 -2.64 2.98
N ILE A 370 -13.44 -2.93 3.86
CA ILE A 370 -14.89 -3.05 3.55
C ILE A 370 -15.69 -1.85 4.06
N MET A 371 -15.07 -1.00 4.89
CA MET A 371 -15.67 0.23 5.41
C MET A 371 -14.73 1.41 5.25
N SER A 372 -15.28 2.56 4.84
CA SER A 372 -14.58 3.83 4.98
C SER A 372 -14.26 4.10 6.44
N ARG A 373 -13.25 4.95 6.72
CA ARG A 373 -12.89 5.31 8.10
C ARG A 373 -14.08 5.86 8.89
N THR A 374 -14.84 6.75 8.25
CA THR A 374 -16.07 7.33 8.82
C THR A 374 -17.13 6.27 9.12
N MET A 375 -17.33 5.31 8.21
CA MET A 375 -18.29 4.22 8.41
C MET A 375 -17.85 3.27 9.54
N ALA A 376 -16.56 2.93 9.60
CA ALA A 376 -16.00 2.11 10.67
C ALA A 376 -16.19 2.78 12.04
N MET A 377 -15.87 4.08 12.16
CA MET A 377 -16.08 4.86 13.39
C MET A 377 -17.54 4.92 13.85
N LYS A 378 -18.48 4.86 12.90
CA LYS A 378 -19.92 4.93 13.17
C LYS A 378 -20.50 3.57 13.56
N ASN A 379 -20.08 2.50 12.90
CA ASN A 379 -20.73 1.19 12.97
C ASN A 379 -20.04 0.19 13.90
N ILE A 380 -18.74 0.36 14.17
CA ILE A 380 -17.98 -0.54 15.04
C ILE A 380 -18.10 -0.05 16.49
N SER A 381 -18.60 -0.92 17.37
CA SER A 381 -18.70 -0.60 18.79
C SER A 381 -17.33 -0.69 19.46
N GLN A 382 -17.12 0.10 20.51
CA GLN A 382 -15.87 0.05 21.28
C GLN A 382 -15.63 -1.34 21.88
N GLN A 383 -16.70 -1.95 22.41
CA GLN A 383 -16.65 -3.29 22.99
C GLN A 383 -16.26 -4.35 21.97
N SER A 384 -16.83 -4.32 20.76
CA SER A 384 -16.49 -5.30 19.73
C SER A 384 -15.06 -5.12 19.23
N PHE A 385 -14.55 -3.88 19.19
CA PHE A 385 -13.16 -3.61 18.85
C PHE A 385 -12.21 -4.20 19.91
N GLU A 386 -12.46 -3.95 21.20
CA GLU A 386 -11.67 -4.50 22.30
C GLU A 386 -11.67 -6.03 22.30
N GLN A 387 -12.83 -6.65 22.08
CA GLN A 387 -12.96 -8.11 21.97
C GLN A 387 -12.16 -8.68 20.80
N ALA A 388 -12.13 -8.01 19.66
CA ALA A 388 -11.37 -8.45 18.49
C ALA A 388 -9.84 -8.34 18.67
N MET A 389 -9.40 -7.64 19.72
CA MET A 389 -7.99 -7.45 20.07
C MET A 389 -7.58 -8.25 21.31
N ASP A 390 -8.46 -9.10 21.84
CA ASP A 390 -8.17 -9.92 23.02
C ASP A 390 -6.95 -10.82 22.80
N GLY A 391 -6.10 -10.93 23.82
CA GLY A 391 -4.80 -11.63 23.74
C GLY A 391 -3.67 -10.86 23.05
N ILE A 392 -3.94 -9.70 22.42
CA ILE A 392 -2.94 -8.87 21.74
C ILE A 392 -2.66 -7.61 22.57
N VAL A 393 -1.40 -7.37 22.90
CA VAL A 393 -1.00 -6.13 23.58
C VAL A 393 -1.04 -4.97 22.57
N SER A 394 -2.11 -4.17 22.65
CA SER A 394 -2.43 -3.11 21.69
C SER A 394 -3.11 -1.92 22.37
N ASP A 395 -3.09 -0.76 21.70
CA ASP A 395 -3.96 0.37 22.07
C ASP A 395 -5.32 0.19 21.40
N THR A 396 -6.39 0.12 22.18
CA THR A 396 -7.77 -0.03 21.67
C THR A 396 -8.60 1.24 21.81
N ASN A 397 -7.97 2.42 21.92
CA ASN A 397 -8.66 3.70 22.11
C ASN A 397 -9.73 3.95 21.03
N ALA A 398 -10.82 4.64 21.38
CA ALA A 398 -11.93 4.93 20.45
C ALA A 398 -11.51 5.63 19.14
N ALA A 399 -10.38 6.35 19.16
CA ALA A 399 -9.79 7.01 17.99
C ALA A 399 -9.17 6.03 16.96
N LEU A 400 -8.97 4.76 17.32
CA LEU A 400 -8.43 3.71 16.46
C LEU A 400 -9.50 2.76 15.92
N ARG A 401 -10.79 2.99 16.23
CA ARG A 401 -11.88 2.13 15.75
C ARG A 401 -11.99 2.08 14.24
N ASP A 402 -11.49 3.09 13.52
CA ASP A 402 -11.45 3.08 12.06
C ASP A 402 -10.48 2.03 11.49
N GLU A 403 -9.57 1.51 12.31
CA GLU A 403 -8.56 0.51 11.95
C GLU A 403 -8.83 -0.84 12.63
N ALA A 404 -9.99 -1.00 13.29
CA ALA A 404 -10.41 -2.24 13.93
C ALA A 404 -10.51 -3.41 12.91
N PRO A 405 -10.31 -4.67 13.34
CA PRO A 405 -10.34 -5.83 12.45
C PRO A 405 -11.59 -5.94 11.55
N GLN A 406 -12.74 -5.54 12.08
CA GLN A 406 -14.03 -5.58 11.39
C GLN A 406 -14.14 -4.59 10.21
N ALA A 407 -13.20 -3.64 10.07
CA ALA A 407 -13.19 -2.69 8.96
C ALA A 407 -12.57 -3.28 7.67
N TYR A 408 -12.00 -4.49 7.74
CA TYR A 408 -11.25 -5.14 6.67
C TYR A 408 -11.94 -6.39 6.13
N LYS A 409 -11.61 -6.79 4.90
CA LYS A 409 -12.05 -8.08 4.35
C LYS A 409 -11.44 -9.23 5.16
N ASP A 410 -12.07 -10.39 5.10
CA ASP A 410 -11.45 -11.62 5.60
C ASP A 410 -10.18 -11.92 4.80
N LEU A 411 -9.04 -11.86 5.48
CA LEU A 411 -7.74 -12.12 4.89
C LEU A 411 -7.65 -13.54 4.31
N THR A 412 -8.38 -14.51 4.85
CA THR A 412 -8.45 -15.88 4.31
C THR A 412 -9.04 -15.90 2.91
N THR A 413 -10.12 -15.15 2.69
CA THR A 413 -10.75 -15.00 1.36
C THR A 413 -9.81 -14.31 0.39
N VAL A 414 -9.11 -13.25 0.84
CA VAL A 414 -8.11 -12.56 0.01
C VAL A 414 -7.01 -13.52 -0.42
N MET A 415 -6.47 -14.32 0.50
CA MET A 415 -5.44 -15.32 0.19
C MET A 415 -5.95 -16.42 -0.74
N THR A 416 -7.17 -16.90 -0.53
CA THR A 416 -7.79 -17.93 -1.40
C THR A 416 -7.94 -17.43 -2.84
N ASN A 417 -8.33 -16.16 -3.01
CA ASN A 417 -8.51 -15.57 -4.34
C ASN A 417 -7.20 -15.30 -5.11
N GLN A 418 -6.04 -15.45 -4.47
CA GLN A 418 -4.73 -15.21 -5.07
C GLN A 418 -3.78 -16.41 -4.95
N ASP A 419 -4.33 -17.62 -4.80
CA ASP A 419 -3.59 -18.89 -4.77
C ASP A 419 -2.72 -19.12 -6.01
N SER A 420 -3.13 -18.57 -7.16
CA SER A 420 -2.39 -18.57 -8.42
C SER A 420 -1.31 -17.48 -8.52
N LEU A 421 -1.25 -16.55 -7.56
CA LEU A 421 -0.30 -15.42 -7.56
C LEU A 421 0.84 -15.64 -6.57
N VAL A 422 0.54 -16.24 -5.41
CA VAL A 422 1.48 -16.43 -4.31
C VAL A 422 1.25 -17.76 -3.60
N LYS A 423 2.31 -18.33 -3.04
CA LYS A 423 2.21 -19.39 -2.03
C LYS A 423 2.52 -18.82 -0.64
N ILE A 424 1.83 -19.34 0.36
CA ILE A 424 2.08 -18.99 1.77
C ILE A 424 3.36 -19.68 2.23
N VAL A 425 4.27 -18.91 2.79
CA VAL A 425 5.50 -19.40 3.43
C VAL A 425 5.29 -19.46 4.94
N HIS A 426 4.79 -18.37 5.54
CA HIS A 426 4.49 -18.30 6.97
C HIS A 426 3.16 -17.60 7.24
N ARG A 427 2.45 -18.06 8.27
CA ARG A 427 1.22 -17.47 8.82
C ARG A 427 1.53 -16.82 10.16
N LEU A 428 1.50 -15.49 10.19
CA LEU A 428 1.89 -14.70 11.36
C LEU A 428 0.68 -14.28 12.18
N LYS A 429 0.72 -14.50 13.49
CA LYS A 429 -0.31 -14.05 14.45
C LYS A 429 0.26 -12.98 15.39
N PRO A 430 -0.47 -11.88 15.63
CA PRO A 430 0.05 -10.75 16.40
C PRO A 430 0.10 -11.07 17.90
N LEU A 431 1.19 -10.66 18.55
CA LEU A 431 1.38 -10.63 20.00
C LEU A 431 1.30 -9.21 20.55
N ILE A 432 1.86 -8.27 19.78
CA ILE A 432 1.91 -6.84 20.09
C ILE A 432 1.53 -6.10 18.82
N ASN A 433 0.66 -5.08 18.94
CA ASN A 433 0.36 -4.15 17.86
C ASN A 433 0.51 -2.70 18.36
N VAL A 434 1.19 -1.87 17.58
CA VAL A 434 1.30 -0.43 17.78
C VAL A 434 0.85 0.27 16.52
N LYS A 435 -0.26 1.02 16.59
CA LYS A 435 -0.78 1.81 15.47
C LYS A 435 -0.25 3.23 15.43
N GLY A 436 -0.21 3.76 14.23
CA GLY A 436 0.01 5.17 13.98
C GLY A 436 -1.16 6.04 14.42
N ILE A 437 -1.11 6.66 15.60
CA ILE A 437 -2.16 7.59 16.07
C ILE A 437 -1.78 9.03 15.70
N SER A 438 -2.65 9.75 14.99
CA SER A 438 -2.56 11.20 14.87
C SER A 438 -2.97 11.86 16.19
N GLY A 439 -2.00 12.18 17.06
CA GLY A 439 -2.29 12.71 18.39
C GLY A 439 -1.72 14.10 18.62
N SER A 440 -2.50 15.16 18.41
CA SER A 440 -2.43 16.30 19.33
C SER A 440 -3.08 15.86 20.65
N ASN A 441 -2.28 15.29 21.58
CA ASN A 441 -2.50 15.25 23.06
C ASN A 441 -2.12 13.97 23.81
N MET A 442 -1.54 12.93 23.21
CA MET A 442 -0.97 11.82 24.01
C MET A 442 0.51 12.06 24.33
N ARG A 443 0.79 13.06 25.17
CA ARG A 443 2.02 13.03 25.97
C ARG A 443 1.86 11.89 26.96
N TYR A 444 2.53 10.76 26.72
CA TYR A 444 2.76 9.76 27.76
C TYR A 444 3.34 10.49 28.98
N SER A 445 2.56 10.57 30.05
CA SER A 445 2.96 11.31 31.24
C SER A 445 4.18 10.58 31.84
N LYS A 446 5.32 11.28 31.91
CA LYS A 446 6.53 10.84 32.63
C LYS A 446 6.33 10.86 34.16
N LYS A 447 5.16 10.45 34.68
CA LYS A 447 4.86 10.45 36.11
C LYS A 447 4.43 9.07 36.59
N SER A 448 5.38 8.14 36.65
CA SER A 448 5.29 6.97 37.54
C SER A 448 6.67 6.56 38.07
N ARG A 449 7.56 7.53 38.29
CA ARG A 449 8.78 7.36 39.09
C ARG A 449 8.68 8.26 40.32
N MET A 450 8.11 7.72 41.39
CA MET A 450 8.35 8.02 42.81
C MET A 450 7.12 7.61 43.61
N GLN A 451 7.12 6.37 44.08
CA GLN A 451 6.60 5.98 45.40
C GLN A 451 7.18 4.58 45.69
N ARG A 452 8.36 4.59 46.30
CA ARG A 452 8.75 3.63 47.32
C ARG A 452 8.58 4.34 48.65
#